data_AF-A0A838MY43-F1
#
_entry.id   AF-A0A838MY43-F1
#
_cell.length_a   1.000
_cell.length_b   1.000
_cell.length_c   1.000
_cell.angle_alpha   90.00
_cell.angle_beta   90.00
_cell.angle_gamma   90.00
#
_symmetry.space_group_name_H-M   'P 1'
#
loop_
_entity.id
_entity.type
_entity.pdbx_description
1 polymer ?
#
loop_
_entity_poly.entity_id
_entity_poly.type
_entity_poly.pdbx_seq_one_letter_code
_entity_poly.pdbx_strand_id
1 'polypeptide(L)'
;MSYQDSQPPDYLLRLIQQVRAHYIEPPAVRKPGRQRTYSGLSFLLLAVVAVTLRTFKGLELQRLLENDAVLRRHLDFETVPHRKTIETRLSSLQAEAEAQVAALGHGIVNELALLKRRGVESAIDGRMYQARGPLWHQKQRKKGIIPIHLRNVDTESKWSKSGYR
;
A
#
# COMPACT_ATOMS: atom_id res chain seq x y z
N MET A 1 22.15 16.38 33.31
CA MET A 1 20.94 16.74 32.55
C MET A 1 21.06 16.04 31.21
N SER A 2 20.37 14.91 31.08
CA SER A 2 20.61 13.91 30.05
C SER A 2 20.10 14.39 28.69
N TYR A 3 20.98 14.38 27.69
CA TYR A 3 20.63 14.52 26.28
C TYR A 3 19.80 13.29 25.90
N GLN A 4 18.47 13.42 25.85
CA GLN A 4 17.60 12.37 25.35
C GLN A 4 17.74 12.28 23.82
N ASP A 5 17.99 11.07 23.36
CA ASP A 5 17.96 10.62 21.98
C ASP A 5 16.75 11.18 21.21
N SER A 6 17.01 12.13 20.32
CA SER A 6 16.07 12.52 19.27
C SER A 6 16.70 12.24 17.90
N GLN A 7 17.02 10.97 17.65
CA GLN A 7 17.14 10.50 16.28
C GLN A 7 15.71 10.48 15.70
N PRO A 8 15.46 11.08 14.52
CA PRO A 8 14.15 10.98 13.89
C PRO A 8 13.81 9.49 13.73
N PRO A 9 12.54 9.07 13.95
CA PRO A 9 12.20 7.67 13.75
C PRO A 9 12.56 7.30 12.32
N ASP A 10 13.41 6.30 12.19
CA ASP A 10 13.82 5.70 10.92
C ASP A 10 12.58 5.56 10.02
N TYR A 11 12.66 6.06 8.79
CA TYR A 11 11.53 6.13 7.85
C TYR A 11 10.84 4.76 7.73
N LEU A 12 11.63 3.69 7.76
CA LEU A 12 11.16 2.31 7.78
C LEU A 12 10.23 2.01 8.97
N LEU A 13 10.60 2.45 10.18
CA LEU A 13 9.81 2.24 11.39
C LEU A 13 8.48 3.01 11.34
N ARG A 14 8.49 4.24 10.80
CA ARG A 14 7.24 4.98 10.58
C ARG A 14 6.31 4.25 9.62
N LEU A 15 6.86 3.72 8.52
CA LEU A 15 6.09 2.96 7.56
C LEU A 15 5.49 1.69 8.19
N ILE A 16 6.27 0.96 8.98
CA ILE A 16 5.80 -0.22 9.73
C ILE A 16 4.65 0.16 10.68
N GLN A 17 4.79 1.26 11.43
CA GLN A 17 3.76 1.74 12.34
C GLN A 17 2.46 2.12 11.60
N GLN A 18 2.58 2.81 10.46
CA GLN A 18 1.42 3.16 9.63
C GLN A 18 0.72 1.91 9.09
N VAL A 19 1.45 0.95 8.55
CA VAL A 19 0.86 -0.30 8.04
C VAL A 19 0.17 -1.06 9.17
N ARG A 20 0.78 -1.13 10.36
CA ARG A 20 0.15 -1.75 11.53
C ARG A 20 -1.15 -1.05 11.92
N ALA A 21 -1.17 0.28 11.98
CA ALA A 21 -2.35 1.05 12.36
C ALA A 21 -3.55 0.86 11.41
N HIS A 22 -3.27 0.51 10.15
CA HIS A 22 -4.28 0.26 9.12
C HIS A 22 -4.49 -1.23 8.82
N TYR A 23 -3.89 -2.14 9.59
CA TYR A 23 -4.14 -3.56 9.39
C TYR A 23 -5.53 -3.93 9.90
N ILE A 24 -6.30 -4.62 9.06
CA ILE A 24 -7.63 -5.10 9.40
C ILE A 24 -7.51 -6.59 9.73
N GLU A 25 -7.74 -6.96 10.99
CA GLU A 25 -7.66 -8.37 11.36
C GLU A 25 -8.66 -9.21 10.55
N PRO A 26 -8.19 -10.25 9.83
CA PRO A 26 -9.10 -11.12 9.10
C PRO A 26 -10.00 -11.87 10.10
N PRO A 27 -11.27 -12.10 9.75
CA PRO A 27 -12.18 -12.82 10.64
C PRO A 27 -11.61 -14.21 10.97
N ALA A 28 -11.69 -14.60 12.24
CA ALA A 28 -11.11 -15.84 12.72
C ALA A 28 -11.77 -17.07 12.07
N VAL A 29 -11.18 -17.58 10.99
CA VAL A 29 -11.61 -18.83 10.38
C VAL A 29 -11.05 -19.96 11.24
N ARG A 30 -11.92 -20.62 12.03
CA ARG A 30 -11.56 -21.86 12.75
C ARG A 30 -11.28 -22.96 11.73
N LYS A 31 -10.03 -23.07 11.28
CA LYS A 31 -9.57 -24.21 10.47
C LYS A 31 -9.01 -25.30 11.39
N PRO A 32 -9.39 -26.58 11.20
CA PRO A 32 -8.75 -27.68 11.90
C PRO A 32 -7.27 -27.75 11.48
N GLY A 33 -6.36 -27.84 12.46
CA GLY A 33 -4.92 -27.95 12.23
C GLY A 33 -4.07 -27.23 13.28
N ARG A 34 -2.74 -27.40 13.19
CA ARG A 34 -1.78 -26.72 14.07
C ARG A 34 -1.85 -25.21 13.88
N GLN A 35 -1.95 -24.47 14.99
CA GLN A 35 -1.93 -23.01 14.96
C GLN A 35 -0.59 -22.49 14.38
N ARG A 36 -0.66 -21.37 13.66
CA ARG A 36 0.52 -20.75 13.06
C ARG A 36 1.42 -20.19 14.18
N THR A 37 2.70 -20.54 14.16
CA THR A 37 3.70 -20.00 15.11
C THR A 37 3.90 -18.49 14.97
N TYR A 38 3.64 -17.95 13.77
CA TYR A 38 3.84 -16.53 13.46
C TYR A 38 2.55 -15.93 12.89
N SER A 39 2.24 -14.70 13.30
CA SER A 39 1.06 -13.98 12.85
C SER A 39 1.11 -13.67 11.34
N GLY A 40 -0.05 -13.39 10.74
CA GLY A 40 -0.14 -12.87 9.36
C GLY A 40 0.43 -11.46 9.27
N LEU A 41 0.07 -10.60 10.22
CA LEU A 41 0.56 -9.23 10.36
C LEU A 41 2.09 -9.15 10.37
N SER A 42 2.78 -9.96 11.18
CA SER A 42 4.25 -9.95 11.26
C SER A 42 4.90 -10.21 9.90
N PHE A 43 4.33 -11.12 9.10
CA PHE A 43 4.82 -11.43 7.77
C PHE A 43 4.46 -10.36 6.72
N LEU A 44 3.32 -9.70 6.90
CA LEU A 44 2.95 -8.55 6.07
C LEU A 44 3.87 -7.35 6.33
N LEU A 45 4.18 -7.05 7.60
CA LEU A 45 5.16 -6.03 7.95
C LEU A 45 6.57 -6.40 7.47
N LEU A 46 6.97 -7.66 7.54
CA LEU A 46 8.23 -8.13 6.97
C LEU A 46 8.27 -7.96 5.44
N ALA A 47 7.15 -8.14 4.74
CA ALA A 47 7.07 -7.88 3.31
C ALA A 47 7.23 -6.39 2.98
N VAL A 48 6.69 -5.50 3.81
CA VAL A 48 6.91 -4.04 3.69
C VAL A 48 8.38 -3.70 3.84
N VAL A 49 9.06 -4.31 4.81
CA VAL A 49 10.52 -4.18 4.98
C VAL A 49 11.26 -4.67 3.73
N ALA A 50 10.91 -5.86 3.23
CA ALA A 50 11.51 -6.45 2.04
C ALA A 50 11.36 -5.55 0.79
N VAL A 51 10.18 -4.96 0.57
CA VAL A 51 9.92 -4.02 -0.51
C VAL A 51 10.73 -2.74 -0.34
N THR A 52 10.78 -2.19 0.88
CA THR A 52 11.48 -0.92 1.17
C THR A 52 12.99 -1.07 1.00
N LEU A 53 13.55 -2.18 1.47
CA LEU A 53 14.97 -2.50 1.35
C LEU A 53 15.33 -3.15 0.02
N ARG A 54 14.35 -3.44 -0.84
CA ARG A 54 14.51 -4.15 -2.13
C ARG A 54 15.22 -5.51 -2.00
N THR A 55 15.00 -6.22 -0.89
CA THR A 55 15.54 -7.56 -0.66
C THR A 55 14.43 -8.55 -0.30
N PHE A 56 14.32 -9.62 -1.08
CA PHE A 56 13.36 -10.70 -0.87
C PHE A 56 14.04 -12.04 -0.56
N LYS A 57 15.36 -12.07 -0.42
CA LYS A 57 16.09 -13.30 -0.13
C LYS A 57 15.88 -13.69 1.32
N GLY A 58 15.38 -14.90 1.56
CA GLY A 58 15.06 -15.38 2.91
C GLY A 58 16.26 -15.33 3.86
N LEU A 59 17.47 -15.62 3.38
CA LEU A 59 18.68 -15.55 4.20
C LEU A 59 19.06 -14.12 4.61
N GLU A 60 18.91 -13.14 3.72
CA GLU A 60 19.20 -11.74 4.02
C GLU A 60 18.19 -11.19 5.04
N LEU A 61 16.91 -11.52 4.87
CA LEU A 61 15.86 -11.16 5.82
C LEU A 61 16.03 -11.85 7.18
N GLN A 62 16.45 -13.12 7.20
CA GLN A 62 16.77 -13.80 8.45
C GLN A 62 17.91 -13.08 9.19
N ARG A 63 19.02 -12.79 8.50
CA ARG A 63 20.17 -12.07 9.07
C ARG A 63 19.80 -10.68 9.57
N LEU A 64 18.94 -9.98 8.84
CA LEU A 64 18.40 -8.68 9.25
C LEU A 64 17.69 -8.80 10.61
N LEU A 65 16.81 -9.80 10.76
CA LEU A 65 16.08 -10.05 12.01
C LEU A 65 16.97 -10.55 13.16
N GLU A 66 18.08 -11.23 12.84
CA GLU A 66 19.09 -11.65 13.83
C GLU A 66 19.90 -10.44 14.35
N ASN A 67 20.26 -9.53 13.46
CA ASN A 67 21.13 -8.40 13.78
C ASN A 67 20.37 -7.19 14.37
N ASP A 68 19.09 -7.02 14.05
CA ASP A 68 18.29 -5.87 14.50
C ASP A 68 17.13 -6.29 15.42
N ALA A 69 17.40 -6.24 16.72
CA ALA A 69 16.42 -6.55 17.76
C ALA A 69 15.33 -5.47 17.91
N VAL A 70 15.55 -4.24 17.44
CA VAL A 70 14.54 -3.17 17.47
C VAL A 70 13.51 -3.44 16.38
N LEU A 71 13.96 -3.67 15.15
CA LEU A 71 13.10 -4.06 14.04
C LEU A 71 12.32 -5.33 14.35
N ARG A 72 12.98 -6.36 14.89
CA ARG A 72 12.33 -7.62 15.27
C ARG A 72 11.15 -7.41 16.24
N ARG A 73 11.31 -6.52 17.23
CA ARG A 73 10.24 -6.15 18.17
C ARG A 73 9.10 -5.40 17.48
N HIS A 74 9.40 -4.49 16.56
CA HIS A 74 8.38 -3.78 15.79
C HIS A 74 7.61 -4.66 14.80
N LEU A 75 8.12 -5.85 14.48
CA LEU A 75 7.45 -6.83 13.63
C LEU A 75 6.71 -7.92 14.43
N ASP A 76 6.73 -7.86 15.77
CA ASP A 76 6.18 -8.87 16.69
C ASP A 76 6.76 -10.29 16.47
N PHE A 77 8.05 -10.39 16.14
CA PHE A 77 8.73 -11.69 16.12
C PHE A 77 9.35 -11.99 17.49
N GLU A 78 8.76 -12.91 18.25
CA GLU A 78 9.34 -13.42 19.50
C GLU A 78 10.64 -14.19 19.24
N THR A 79 10.64 -14.98 18.17
CA THR A 79 11.79 -15.76 17.69
C THR A 79 12.01 -15.46 16.22
N VAL A 80 13.27 -15.59 15.77
CA VAL A 80 13.60 -15.34 14.37
C VAL A 80 13.10 -16.53 13.52
N PRO A 81 12.24 -16.30 12.52
CA PRO A 81 11.81 -17.36 11.61
C PRO A 81 12.98 -17.86 10.76
N HIS A 82 13.07 -19.17 10.58
CA HIS A 82 14.06 -19.79 9.71
C HIS A 82 13.87 -19.35 8.24
N ARG A 83 14.95 -19.26 7.44
CA ARG A 83 14.88 -18.79 6.03
C ARG A 83 13.77 -19.42 5.20
N LYS A 84 13.57 -20.74 5.33
CA LYS A 84 12.54 -21.48 4.56
C LYS A 84 11.13 -21.04 4.95
N THR A 85 10.91 -20.73 6.23
CA THR A 85 9.65 -20.18 6.72
C THR A 85 9.42 -18.81 6.13
N ILE A 86 10.46 -17.96 6.07
CA ILE A 86 10.37 -16.64 5.45
C ILE A 86 9.98 -16.74 3.98
N GLU A 87 10.74 -17.50 3.19
CA GLU A 87 10.49 -17.69 1.75
C GLU A 87 9.07 -18.21 1.50
N THR A 88 8.68 -19.28 2.20
CA THR A 88 7.37 -19.90 2.01
C THR A 88 6.23 -18.94 2.36
N ARG A 89 6.35 -18.21 3.48
CA ARG A 89 5.30 -17.31 3.96
C ARG A 89 5.17 -16.09 3.05
N LEU A 90 6.27 -15.49 2.63
CA LEU A 90 6.25 -14.35 1.70
C LEU A 90 5.66 -14.74 0.34
N SER A 91 6.01 -15.90 -0.22
CA SER A 91 5.40 -16.38 -1.47
C SER A 91 3.89 -16.62 -1.35
N SER A 92 3.41 -17.05 -0.17
CA SER A 92 1.98 -17.29 0.07
C SER A 92 1.20 -16.04 0.51
N LEU A 93 1.87 -14.88 0.68
CA LEU A 93 1.29 -13.69 1.28
C LEU A 93 0.37 -12.92 0.33
N GLN A 94 0.49 -13.12 -0.99
CA GLN A 94 -0.23 -12.33 -1.99
C GLN A 94 -1.74 -12.23 -1.71
N ALA A 95 -2.40 -13.37 -1.50
CA ALA A 95 -3.85 -13.39 -1.25
C ALA A 95 -4.23 -12.64 0.04
N GLU A 96 -3.37 -12.68 1.07
CA GLU A 96 -3.60 -11.95 2.33
C GLU A 96 -3.40 -10.44 2.11
N ALA A 97 -2.38 -10.03 1.38
CA ALA A 97 -2.13 -8.64 1.03
C ALA A 97 -3.25 -8.04 0.17
N GLU A 98 -3.72 -8.77 -0.85
CA GLU A 98 -4.85 -8.35 -1.69
C GLU A 98 -6.13 -8.17 -0.86
N ALA A 99 -6.40 -9.07 0.08
CA ALA A 99 -7.54 -8.94 0.99
C ALA A 99 -7.45 -7.69 1.88
N GLN A 100 -6.26 -7.35 2.38
CA GLN A 100 -6.04 -6.12 3.16
C GLN A 100 -6.28 -4.87 2.31
N VAL A 101 -5.74 -4.83 1.09
CA VAL A 101 -5.94 -3.70 0.16
C VAL A 101 -7.43 -3.54 -0.17
N ALA A 102 -8.13 -4.64 -0.45
CA ALA A 102 -9.57 -4.60 -0.72
C ALA A 102 -10.36 -4.09 0.49
N ALA A 103 -10.08 -4.60 1.70
CA ALA A 103 -10.76 -4.17 2.92
C ALA A 103 -10.56 -2.68 3.21
N LEU A 104 -9.34 -2.18 3.04
CA LEU A 104 -9.02 -0.75 3.16
C LEU A 104 -9.73 0.07 2.09
N GLY A 105 -9.71 -0.38 0.84
CA GLY A 105 -10.40 0.29 -0.27
C GLY A 105 -11.91 0.41 -0.01
N HIS A 106 -12.56 -0.66 0.46
CA HIS A 106 -13.96 -0.63 0.84
C HIS A 106 -14.25 0.35 1.98
N GLY A 107 -13.37 0.40 3.00
CA GLY A 107 -13.48 1.36 4.10
C GLY A 107 -13.45 2.82 3.61
N ILE A 108 -12.46 3.15 2.77
CA ILE A 108 -12.30 4.49 2.19
C ILE A 108 -13.52 4.86 1.32
N VAL A 109 -13.98 3.95 0.46
CA VAL A 109 -15.17 4.20 -0.39
C VAL A 109 -16.41 4.48 0.45
N ASN A 110 -16.61 3.74 1.54
CA ASN A 110 -17.74 3.95 2.45
C ASN A 110 -17.66 5.30 3.16
N GLU A 111 -16.48 5.69 3.64
CA GLU A 111 -16.27 7.00 4.25
C GLU A 111 -16.52 8.14 3.26
N LEU A 112 -15.99 8.04 2.05
CA LEU A 112 -16.21 9.01 0.98
C LEU A 112 -17.70 9.11 0.59
N ALA A 113 -18.43 7.99 0.57
CA ALA A 113 -19.87 7.99 0.33
C ALA A 113 -20.64 8.74 1.43
N LEU A 114 -20.23 8.59 2.70
CA LEU A 114 -20.80 9.34 3.82
C LEU A 114 -20.49 10.84 3.72
N LEU A 115 -19.26 11.21 3.36
CA LEU A 115 -18.87 12.60 3.17
C LEU A 115 -19.64 13.26 2.03
N LYS A 116 -19.80 12.56 0.89
CA LYS A 116 -20.65 13.01 -0.22
C LYS A 116 -22.10 13.23 0.20
N ARG A 117 -22.68 12.32 0.99
CA ARG A 117 -24.05 12.48 1.54
C ARG A 117 -24.18 13.69 2.47
N ARG A 118 -23.11 14.05 3.17
CA ARG A 118 -23.05 15.24 4.05
C ARG A 118 -22.72 16.53 3.30
N GLY A 119 -22.64 16.49 1.97
CA GLY A 119 -22.35 17.67 1.14
C GLY A 119 -20.90 18.15 1.23
N VAL A 120 -19.99 17.35 1.78
CA VAL A 120 -18.57 17.68 1.81
C VAL A 120 -17.97 17.31 0.45
N GLU A 121 -17.83 18.30 -0.42
CA GLU A 121 -17.11 18.15 -1.67
C GLU A 121 -15.61 18.17 -1.39
N SER A 122 -14.95 17.02 -1.61
CA SER A 122 -13.49 16.99 -1.66
C SER A 122 -13.04 17.60 -2.98
N ALA A 123 -12.36 18.75 -2.92
CA ALA A 123 -11.66 19.30 -4.07
C ALA A 123 -10.52 18.34 -4.42
N ILE A 124 -10.77 17.46 -5.40
CA ILE A 124 -9.71 16.67 -6.01
C ILE A 124 -8.76 17.69 -6.65
N ASP A 125 -7.49 17.72 -6.22
CA ASP A 125 -6.44 18.52 -6.85
C ASP A 125 -6.31 18.05 -8.30
N GLY A 126 -7.07 18.68 -9.19
CA GLY A 126 -7.13 18.44 -10.61
C GLY A 126 -5.88 19.00 -11.27
N ARG A 127 -4.72 18.45 -10.89
CA ARG A 127 -3.45 18.80 -11.52
C ARG A 127 -3.60 18.59 -13.02
N MET A 128 -3.48 19.69 -13.74
CA MET A 128 -3.53 19.68 -15.19
C MET A 128 -2.26 19.05 -15.73
N TYR A 129 -2.38 17.86 -16.29
CA TYR A 129 -1.30 17.27 -17.07
C TYR A 129 -1.40 17.77 -18.51
N GLN A 130 -0.29 18.27 -19.04
CA GLN A 130 -0.22 18.59 -20.47
C GLN A 130 -0.33 17.28 -21.27
N ALA A 131 -1.32 17.20 -22.15
CA ALA A 131 -1.48 16.05 -23.02
C ALA A 131 -0.25 15.90 -23.93
N ARG A 132 0.37 14.72 -23.92
CA ARG A 132 1.42 14.36 -24.88
C ARG A 132 0.78 13.64 -26.07
N GLY A 133 0.75 14.29 -27.23
CA GLY A 133 0.22 13.71 -28.47
C GLY A 133 -1.02 14.42 -29.03
N PRO A 134 -1.75 13.77 -29.96
CA PRO A 134 -2.92 14.37 -30.61
C PRO A 134 -3.99 14.74 -29.58
N LEU A 135 -4.60 15.92 -29.73
CA LEU A 135 -5.63 16.38 -28.82
C LEU A 135 -6.98 15.72 -29.14
N TRP A 136 -7.61 15.13 -28.13
CA TRP A 136 -8.99 14.67 -28.25
C TRP A 136 -9.95 15.83 -28.00
N HIS A 137 -10.38 16.49 -29.08
CA HIS A 137 -11.21 17.69 -28.95
C HIS A 137 -12.59 17.40 -28.32
N GLN A 138 -13.10 18.34 -27.53
CA GLN A 138 -14.40 18.26 -26.87
C GLN A 138 -15.55 17.85 -27.82
N LYS A 139 -15.54 18.32 -29.08
CA LYS A 139 -16.54 17.97 -30.10
C LYS A 139 -16.50 16.48 -30.49
N GLN A 140 -15.32 15.87 -30.55
CA GLN A 140 -15.15 14.45 -30.84
C GLN A 140 -15.56 13.59 -29.65
N ARG A 141 -15.20 14.02 -28.43
CA ARG A 141 -15.61 13.35 -27.18
C ARG A 141 -17.12 13.32 -27.00
N LYS A 142 -17.83 14.44 -27.25
CA LYS A 142 -19.31 14.49 -27.21
C LYS A 142 -19.97 13.48 -28.16
N LYS A 143 -19.26 13.10 -29.23
CA LYS A 143 -19.70 12.11 -30.22
C LYS A 143 -19.17 10.70 -29.95
N GLY A 144 -18.37 10.50 -28.90
CA GLY A 144 -17.74 9.21 -28.59
C GLY A 144 -16.67 8.77 -29.61
N ILE A 145 -16.15 9.68 -30.44
CA ILE A 145 -15.21 9.34 -31.52
C ILE A 145 -13.78 9.50 -31.01
N ILE A 146 -13.01 8.41 -30.97
CA ILE A 146 -11.58 8.43 -30.66
C ILE A 146 -10.79 8.59 -31.98
N PRO A 147 -9.92 9.61 -32.12
CA PRO A 147 -9.11 9.79 -33.33
C PRO A 147 -8.21 8.58 -33.63
N ILE A 148 -8.03 8.25 -34.91
CA ILE A 148 -7.31 7.04 -35.38
C ILE A 148 -5.87 6.94 -34.82
N HIS A 149 -5.19 8.06 -34.66
CA HIS A 149 -3.81 8.11 -34.15
C HIS A 149 -3.73 8.26 -32.63
N LEU A 150 -4.87 8.27 -31.93
CA LEU A 150 -4.92 8.46 -30.49
C LEU A 150 -5.23 7.13 -29.80
N ARG A 151 -4.23 6.59 -29.12
CA ARG A 151 -4.29 5.30 -28.40
C ARG A 151 -4.16 5.54 -26.89
N ASN A 152 -4.65 4.61 -26.08
CA ASN A 152 -4.58 4.65 -24.61
C ASN A 152 -5.22 5.92 -24.01
N VAL A 153 -6.35 6.34 -24.58
CA VAL A 153 -7.10 7.51 -24.11
C VAL A 153 -7.94 7.12 -22.92
N ASP A 154 -7.74 7.83 -21.82
CA ASP A 154 -8.72 7.83 -20.73
C ASP A 154 -9.99 8.56 -21.20
N THR A 155 -11.09 7.81 -21.33
CA THR A 155 -12.39 8.31 -21.80
C THR A 155 -13.09 9.20 -20.76
N GLU A 156 -12.65 9.13 -19.50
CA GLU A 156 -13.25 9.84 -18.37
C GLU A 156 -12.59 11.22 -18.12
N SER A 157 -11.34 11.38 -18.53
CA SER A 157 -10.55 12.62 -18.42
C SER A 157 -11.31 13.89 -18.83
N LYS A 158 -11.30 14.95 -18.01
CA LYS A 158 -11.91 16.26 -18.31
C LYS A 158 -10.88 17.27 -18.79
N TRP A 159 -11.21 18.07 -19.82
CA TRP A 159 -10.40 19.22 -20.20
C TRP A 159 -10.65 20.36 -19.22
N SER A 160 -9.57 20.94 -18.71
CA SER A 160 -9.55 22.28 -18.13
C SER A 160 -8.54 23.13 -18.91
N LYS A 161 -8.57 24.45 -18.73
CA LYS A 161 -7.63 25.38 -19.37
C LYS A 161 -6.73 25.95 -18.28
N SER A 162 -5.41 25.83 -18.42
CA SER A 162 -4.47 26.47 -17.50
C SER A 162 -4.40 27.95 -17.83
N GLY A 163 -4.53 28.81 -16.82
CA GLY A 163 -4.41 30.27 -16.98
C GLY A 163 -2.98 30.74 -17.21
N TYR A 164 -1.99 29.87 -17.04
CA TYR A 164 -0.59 30.15 -17.31
C TYR A 164 -0.29 30.01 -18.81
N ARG A 165 0.22 31.09 -19.40
CA ARG A 165 0.77 31.16 -20.76
C ARG A 165 2.29 31.05 -20.69
#